data_AF-A0AAV4G3Q4-F1
#
_entry.id   AF-A0AAV4G3Q4-F1
#
_cell.length_a   1.000
_cell.length_b   1.000
_cell.length_c   1.000
_cell.angle_alpha   90.00
_cell.angle_beta   90.00
_cell.angle_gamma   90.00
#
_symmetry.space_group_name_H-M   'P 1'
#
loop_
_entity.id
_entity.type
_entity.pdbx_description
1 polymer ?
#
loop_
_entity_poly.entity_id
_entity_poly.type
_entity_poly.pdbx_seq_one_letter_code
_entity_poly.pdbx_strand_id
1 'polypeptide(L)'
;MLIPKLLWSLLVYDICCSTVDSIEAKINKYPKKWLGVLPGLSDVAMYCREAILKLPMKSILEEYKCGKVRLVTMLEDSDDPVVKTVQPSIKTGRKWKVAEAIDEAK
;
A
#
# COMPACT_ATOMS: atom_id res chain seq x y z
N MET A 1 -5.10 8.97 -12.96
CA MET A 1 -6.15 8.59 -11.98
C MET A 1 -6.46 7.09 -12.03
N LEU A 2 -5.50 6.22 -11.71
CA LEU A 2 -5.71 4.76 -11.73
C LEU A 2 -5.59 4.14 -10.33
N ILE A 3 -4.68 4.66 -9.52
CA ILE A 3 -4.38 4.18 -8.16
C ILE A 3 -5.62 4.14 -7.25
N PRO A 4 -6.50 5.17 -7.19
CA PRO A 4 -7.69 5.12 -6.33
C PRO A 4 -8.65 3.97 -6.66
N LYS A 5 -8.78 3.62 -7.95
CA LYS A 5 -9.66 2.52 -8.39
C LYS A 5 -9.11 1.15 -7.97
N LEU A 6 -7.78 0.99 -8.02
CA LEU A 6 -7.10 -0.23 -7.59
C LEU A 6 -7.09 -0.39 -6.07
N LEU A 7 -6.98 0.72 -5.33
CA LEU A 7 -6.90 0.71 -3.87
C LEU A 7 -8.13 0.06 -3.22
N TRP A 8 -9.33 0.30 -3.75
CA TRP A 8 -10.54 -0.33 -3.20
C TRP A 8 -10.49 -1.85 -3.29
N SER A 9 -10.11 -2.39 -4.45
CA SER A 9 -9.93 -3.84 -4.61
C SER A 9 -8.86 -4.38 -3.68
N LEU A 10 -7.75 -3.65 -3.50
CA LEU A 10 -6.69 -4.05 -2.57
C LEU A 10 -7.13 -4.02 -1.09
N LEU A 11 -8.08 -3.15 -0.74
CA LEU A 11 -8.60 -3.02 0.61
C LEU A 11 -9.60 -4.12 0.95
N VAL A 12 -10.56 -4.37 0.05
CA VAL A 12 -11.66 -5.32 0.25
C VAL A 12 -11.17 -6.77 0.28
N TYR A 13 -10.19 -7.12 -0.55
CA TYR A 13 -9.68 -8.49 -0.61
C TYR A 13 -8.50 -8.73 0.35
N ASP A 14 -8.39 -9.98 0.81
CA ASP A 14 -7.25 -10.50 1.58
C ASP A 14 -6.07 -10.78 0.65
N ILE A 15 -5.37 -9.71 0.26
CA ILE A 15 -4.20 -9.79 -0.61
C ILE A 15 -2.92 -9.75 0.24
N CYS A 16 -1.97 -10.64 -0.06
CA CYS A 16 -0.68 -10.64 0.61
C CYS A 16 0.16 -9.41 0.20
N CYS A 17 0.90 -8.84 1.17
CA CYS A 17 1.81 -7.72 0.93
C CYS A 17 2.84 -8.02 -0.19
N SER A 18 3.33 -9.26 -0.26
CA SER A 18 4.27 -9.72 -1.31
C SER A 18 3.69 -9.64 -2.72
N THR A 19 2.38 -9.82 -2.88
CA THR A 19 1.70 -9.66 -4.17
C THR A 19 1.68 -8.20 -4.59
N VAL A 20 1.41 -7.29 -3.65
CA VAL A 20 1.43 -5.85 -3.88
C VAL A 20 2.84 -5.37 -4.25
N ASP A 21 3.87 -5.86 -3.54
CA ASP A 21 5.27 -5.59 -3.90
C ASP A 21 5.59 -6.01 -5.35
N SER A 22 5.09 -7.17 -5.78
CA SER A 22 5.32 -7.68 -7.14
C SER A 22 4.62 -6.84 -8.21
N ILE A 23 3.45 -6.28 -7.88
CA ILE A 23 2.70 -5.35 -8.74
C ILE A 23 3.49 -4.03 -8.86
N GLU A 24 3.93 -3.47 -7.75
CA GLU A 24 4.74 -2.25 -7.74
C GLU A 24 6.05 -2.42 -8.51
N ALA A 25 6.77 -3.53 -8.30
CA ALA A 25 8.01 -3.83 -9.04
C ALA A 25 7.78 -3.83 -10.56
N LYS A 26 6.65 -4.37 -11.05
CA LYS A 26 6.29 -4.32 -12.47
C LYS A 26 6.00 -2.89 -12.91
N ILE A 27 5.20 -2.16 -12.13
CA ILE A 27 4.83 -0.77 -12.41
C ILE A 27 6.05 0.14 -12.46
N ASN A 28 7.10 -0.16 -11.69
CA ASN A 28 8.31 0.67 -11.63
C ASN A 28 9.31 0.25 -12.71
N LYS A 29 9.36 -1.03 -13.08
CA LYS A 29 10.25 -1.57 -14.11
C LYS A 29 9.98 -0.99 -15.50
N TYR A 30 8.71 -0.89 -15.93
CA TYR A 30 8.39 -0.42 -17.28
C TYR A 30 8.73 1.06 -17.50
N PRO A 31 8.35 2.01 -16.62
CA PRO A 31 8.74 3.41 -16.74
C PRO A 31 10.25 3.59 -16.61
N LYS A 32 10.93 2.84 -15.74
CA LYS A 32 12.40 2.91 -15.67
C LYS A 32 13.06 2.56 -16.99
N LYS A 33 12.62 1.46 -17.61
CA LYS A 33 13.11 1.02 -18.92
C LYS A 33 12.75 2.03 -20.02
N TRP A 34 11.55 2.61 -19.96
CA TRP A 34 11.09 3.58 -20.95
C TRP A 34 11.82 4.92 -20.87
N LEU A 35 12.12 5.39 -19.66
CA LEU A 35 12.88 6.62 -19.40
C LEU A 35 14.40 6.45 -19.55
N GLY A 36 14.89 5.23 -19.77
CA GLY A 36 16.33 4.93 -19.87
C GLY A 36 17.09 5.15 -18.55
N VAL A 37 16.40 5.18 -17.42
CA VAL A 37 17.05 5.35 -16.11
C VAL A 37 17.66 4.04 -15.62
N LEU A 38 18.64 4.16 -14.72
CA LEU A 38 19.31 3.00 -14.13
C LEU A 38 18.30 2.06 -13.45
N PRO A 39 18.41 0.73 -13.64
CA PRO A 39 17.48 -0.22 -13.02
C PRO A 39 17.55 -0.20 -11.49
N GLY A 40 18.69 0.21 -10.92
CA GLY A 40 18.91 0.38 -9.48
C GLY A 40 18.48 1.74 -8.91
N LEU A 41 17.92 2.65 -9.73
CA LEU A 41 17.36 3.89 -9.22
C LEU A 41 16.27 3.58 -8.19
N SER A 42 16.25 4.27 -7.06
CA SER A 42 15.21 4.07 -6.04
C SER A 42 13.84 4.53 -6.55
N ASP A 43 12.80 3.81 -6.14
CA ASP A 43 11.43 4.16 -6.49
C ASP A 43 11.02 5.50 -5.89
N VAL A 44 11.54 5.82 -4.70
CA VAL A 44 11.37 7.14 -4.07
C VAL A 44 11.94 8.25 -4.94
N ALA A 45 13.12 8.08 -5.56
CA ALA A 45 13.69 9.09 -6.44
C ALA A 45 12.87 9.30 -7.74
N MET A 46 12.01 8.34 -8.11
CA MET A 46 11.07 8.51 -9.22
C MET A 46 9.83 9.33 -8.82
N TYR A 47 9.29 9.09 -7.63
CA TYR A 47 7.99 9.64 -7.20
C TYR A 47 8.07 10.86 -6.29
N CYS A 48 9.22 11.09 -5.67
CA CYS A 48 9.39 12.20 -4.74
C CYS A 48 9.18 13.55 -5.45
N ARG A 49 8.40 14.43 -4.82
CA ARG A 49 8.10 15.78 -5.33
C ARG A 49 9.34 16.67 -5.42
N GLU A 50 10.34 16.38 -4.59
CA GLU A 50 11.60 17.13 -4.51
C GLU A 50 12.69 16.53 -5.40
N ALA A 51 12.51 15.29 -5.89
CA ALA A 51 13.46 14.65 -6.78
C ALA A 51 13.45 15.25 -8.19
N ILE A 52 14.37 14.82 -9.04
CA ILE A 52 14.53 15.36 -10.40
C ILE A 52 13.39 14.89 -11.33
N LEU A 53 12.96 13.62 -11.21
CA LEU A 53 11.99 13.02 -12.13
C LEU A 53 10.53 13.43 -11.84
N LYS A 54 10.17 13.63 -10.57
CA LYS A 54 8.84 14.10 -10.10
C LYS A 54 7.66 13.43 -10.80
N LEU A 55 7.72 12.11 -11.02
CA LEU A 55 6.67 11.42 -11.77
C LEU A 55 5.35 11.52 -11.00
N PRO A 56 4.21 11.72 -11.68
CA PRO A 56 2.89 11.85 -11.05
C PRO A 56 2.33 10.47 -10.65
N MET A 57 3.14 9.70 -9.94
CA MET A 57 2.85 8.36 -9.47
C MET A 57 3.11 8.31 -7.96
N LYS A 58 2.38 7.45 -7.27
CA LYS A 58 2.57 7.19 -5.84
C LYS A 58 2.94 5.73 -5.65
N SER A 59 3.64 5.42 -4.57
CA SER A 59 3.88 4.03 -4.21
C SER A 59 2.55 3.35 -3.89
N ILE A 60 2.29 2.23 -4.58
CA ILE A 60 1.07 1.45 -4.34
C ILE A 60 1.19 0.69 -3.04
N LEU A 61 2.40 0.24 -2.68
CA LEU A 61 2.65 -0.45 -1.42
C LEU A 61 2.44 0.48 -0.23
N GLU A 62 2.90 1.73 -0.30
CA GLU A 62 2.64 2.71 0.76
C GLU A 62 1.14 2.97 0.94
N GLU A 63 0.43 3.27 -0.15
CA GLU A 63 -1.02 3.50 -0.12
C GLU A 63 -1.79 2.25 0.35
N TYR A 64 -1.32 1.05 -0.01
CA TYR A 64 -1.86 -0.22 0.47
C TYR A 64 -1.72 -0.38 1.99
N LYS A 65 -0.50 -0.18 2.52
CA LYS A 65 -0.23 -0.28 3.96
C LYS A 65 -1.03 0.74 4.75
N CYS A 66 -1.01 2.01 4.31
CA CYS A 66 -1.79 3.08 4.92
C CYS A 66 -3.28 2.75 4.91
N GLY A 67 -3.80 2.27 3.78
CA GLY A 67 -5.20 1.88 3.65
C GLY A 67 -5.58 0.73 4.58
N LYS A 68 -4.74 -0.31 4.72
CA LYS A 68 -4.99 -1.46 5.61
C LYS A 68 -4.96 -1.06 7.08
N VAL A 69 -3.98 -0.24 7.50
CA VAL A 69 -3.93 0.34 8.85
C VAL A 69 -5.20 1.13 9.13
N ARG A 70 -5.55 2.06 8.23
CA ARG A 70 -6.77 2.87 8.35
C ARG A 70 -8.03 2.01 8.47
N LEU A 71 -8.11 0.90 7.71
CA LEU A 71 -9.25 0.00 7.75
C LEU A 71 -9.38 -0.69 9.12
N VAL A 72 -8.28 -1.15 9.73
CA VAL A 72 -8.31 -1.70 11.09
C VAL A 72 -8.80 -0.65 12.07
N THR A 73 -8.20 0.54 12.07
CA THR A 73 -8.57 1.61 13.01
C THR A 73 -10.04 2.01 12.86
N MET A 74 -10.55 2.10 11.63
CA MET A 74 -11.97 2.38 11.37
C MET A 74 -12.92 1.29 11.88
N LEU A 75 -12.49 0.02 11.87
CA LEU A 75 -13.29 -1.09 12.40
C LEU A 75 -13.25 -1.11 13.93
N GLU A 76 -12.12 -0.79 14.55
CA GLU A 76 -11.96 -0.67 16.00
C GLU A 76 -12.79 0.50 16.57
N ASP A 77 -12.77 1.63 15.87
CA ASP A 77 -13.49 2.86 16.24
C ASP A 77 -14.94 2.91 15.72
N SER A 78 -15.47 1.79 15.21
CA SER A 78 -16.83 1.75 14.66
C SER A 78 -17.89 1.97 15.75
N ASP A 79 -18.87 2.83 15.44
CA ASP A 79 -20.04 3.06 16.30
C ASP A 79 -21.01 1.86 16.32
N ASP A 80 -20.93 0.97 15.33
CA ASP A 80 -21.76 -0.23 15.28
C ASP A 80 -21.24 -1.29 16.29
N PRO A 81 -22.03 -1.66 17.31
CA PRO A 81 -21.59 -2.61 18.33
C PRO A 81 -21.31 -4.01 17.77
N VAL A 82 -21.96 -4.41 16.67
CA VAL A 82 -21.73 -5.72 16.03
C VAL A 82 -20.35 -5.71 15.36
N VAL A 83 -20.04 -4.68 14.60
CA VAL A 83 -18.75 -4.53 13.91
C VAL A 83 -17.61 -4.46 14.92
N LYS A 84 -17.80 -3.69 16.00
CA LYS A 84 -16.83 -3.54 17.08
C LYS A 84 -16.59 -4.82 17.87
N THR A 85 -17.60 -5.70 17.96
CA THR A 85 -17.48 -6.99 18.65
C THR A 85 -16.77 -8.03 17.76
N VAL A 86 -17.06 -8.03 16.45
CA VAL A 86 -16.53 -9.05 15.53
C VAL A 86 -15.07 -8.79 15.17
N GLN A 87 -14.66 -7.52 15.00
CA GLN A 87 -13.31 -7.09 14.62
C GLN A 87 -12.63 -8.05 13.62
N PRO A 88 -13.06 -8.04 12.35
CA PRO A 88 -12.57 -9.01 11.39
C PRO A 88 -11.06 -8.89 11.20
N SER A 89 -10.36 -10.03 11.35
CA SER A 89 -8.92 -10.11 11.18
C SER A 89 -8.55 -9.88 9.72
N ILE A 90 -7.87 -8.76 9.46
CA ILE A 90 -7.35 -8.43 8.12
C ILE A 90 -6.11 -9.27 7.83
N LYS A 91 -6.14 -10.04 6.74
CA LYS A 91 -4.99 -10.86 6.34
C LYS A 91 -4.13 -10.10 5.34
N THR A 92 -2.88 -9.82 5.73
CA THR A 92 -1.87 -9.17 4.87
C THR A 92 -0.70 -10.08 4.49
N GLY A 93 -0.81 -11.37 4.82
CA GLY A 93 0.23 -12.39 4.56
C GLY A 93 1.31 -12.42 5.64
N ARG A 94 2.44 -13.09 5.34
CA ARG A 94 3.54 -13.31 6.31
C ARG A 94 4.57 -12.18 6.36
N LYS A 95 4.78 -11.47 5.24
CA LYS A 95 5.85 -10.47 5.09
C LYS A 95 5.64 -9.23 5.96
N TRP A 96 4.38 -8.85 6.18
CA TRP A 96 4.01 -7.65 6.91
C TRP A 96 2.65 -7.86 7.55
N LYS A 97 2.52 -7.55 8.84
CA LYS A 97 1.27 -7.64 9.59
C LYS A 97 0.82 -6.25 10.03
N VAL A 98 -0.47 -5.97 9.86
CA VAL A 98 -1.05 -4.67 10.21
C VAL A 98 -1.03 -4.43 11.71
N ALA A 99 -1.30 -5.45 12.52
CA ALA A 99 -1.31 -5.34 13.98
C ALA A 99 0.05 -4.90 14.55
N GLU A 100 1.15 -5.48 14.04
CA GLU A 100 2.52 -5.10 14.43
C GLU A 100 2.81 -3.64 14.06
N ALA A 101 2.39 -3.21 12.87
CA ALA A 101 2.59 -1.83 12.43
C ALA A 101 1.76 -0.79 13.20
N ILE A 102 0.59 -1.18 13.71
CA ILE A 102 -0.23 -0.31 14.58
C ILE A 102 0.39 -0.21 15.96
N ASP A 103 0.92 -1.31 16.49
CA ASP A 103 1.59 -1.35 17.79
C ASP A 103 2.87 -0.50 17.79
N GLU A 104 3.68 -0.58 16.74
CA GLU A 104 4.86 0.28 16.55
C GLU A 104 4.54 1.78 16.48
N ALA A 105 3.30 2.15 16.14
CA ALA A 105 2.88 3.54 15.97
C ALA A 105 2.20 4.14 17.22
N LYS A 106 1.95 3.33 18.26
CA LYS A 106 1.37 3.76 19.55
C LYS A 106 2.47 4.17 20.53
#